data_AF-A0A0C3R4K7-F1
#
_entry.id   AF-A0A0C3R4K7-F1
#
_cell.length_a   1.000
_cell.length_b   1.000
_cell.length_c   1.000
_cell.angle_alpha   90.00
_cell.angle_beta   90.00
_cell.angle_gamma   90.00
#
_symmetry.space_group_name_H-M   'P 1'
#
loop_
_entity.id
_entity.type
_entity.pdbx_description
1 polymer ?
#
loop_
_entity_poly.entity_id
_entity_poly.type
_entity_poly.pdbx_seq_one_letter_code
_entity_poly.pdbx_strand_id
1 'polypeptide(L)'
;MVNICKDTNMRLTHLSSLLLGTCLLSACGGSNNDSDNPTDGGTLPPASFDHQIIGTVVYQGAIAGAEVCVDFNQNASCETNEPSGIADAEGKYQIDWTSNVEMPVYDLVANWQQAAETATKPALLKAAFRIDALNTHEQSDNTQAVISMEGEGRLVALQEHGGEINALTNLEFQRVARMRAAGTTSLEIASQRALLAAMVLTIYERQGNPYKLSAEQSLTPEFIDTYRLHRHLEALIGEQLSDVLAVDDIMSMTRDQLRNLVEESGMNTLDYLNGDPMAVRFLVNNALLAAGYIETPIDEKIMSDADWQVIKNHFFEDDQLHSDFTLAPAKLHSAFTLTYGTPDLTFIGSIIEGKVNGRVFDYREGESSETPEACWNQELELWVGDDDKAYQAPEIRYIDNTLHTVYSGTFVPLTVEFTKYSGSGDEWQGVLSTTPPALKLGELSWPSQVYRYRIKQAADVMCRVQDEFITWPMPSHQDAEQLTTADVARLFWPAFYPDETVIDEENKTIKVNITGQVETHQWSLITGPSDEPVLRVKQIDLPAAYADMVSADDYLIQGDKLIEVSIYEATDYVSKFGDYLNVSFDGNEDNFNQRFQQHLEAIVKGQQP
;
A
#
# COMPACT_ATOMS: atom_id res chain seq x y z
N MET A 1 24.87 -24.16 -19.40
CA MET A 1 24.64 -25.61 -19.63
C MET A 1 25.19 -26.40 -18.43
N VAL A 2 24.42 -26.47 -17.34
CA VAL A 2 24.53 -27.50 -16.27
C VAL A 2 23.12 -27.63 -15.70
N ASN A 3 22.54 -28.83 -15.81
CA ASN A 3 21.26 -29.23 -15.25
C ASN A 3 21.43 -29.57 -13.76
N ILE A 4 20.50 -29.15 -12.90
CA ILE A 4 20.21 -29.82 -11.63
C ILE A 4 18.70 -30.01 -11.50
N CYS A 5 18.33 -31.27 -11.22
CA CYS A 5 16.99 -31.83 -11.25
C CYS A 5 16.08 -31.37 -10.11
N LYS A 6 14.78 -31.34 -10.44
CA LYS A 6 13.60 -31.63 -9.61
C LYS A 6 13.88 -32.60 -8.44
N ASP A 7 13.35 -32.25 -7.26
CA ASP A 7 12.78 -33.23 -6.33
C ASP A 7 11.59 -32.66 -5.53
N THR A 8 10.40 -33.09 -5.98
CA THR A 8 9.29 -33.73 -5.25
C THR A 8 9.09 -33.53 -3.73
N ASN A 9 7.88 -33.02 -3.41
CA ASN A 9 7.00 -33.33 -2.26
C ASN A 9 7.59 -33.93 -0.98
N MET A 10 7.55 -33.17 0.11
CA MET A 10 7.34 -33.73 1.46
C MET A 10 6.86 -32.65 2.44
N ARG A 11 5.55 -32.58 2.72
CA ARG A 11 5.04 -31.97 3.97
C ARG A 11 4.06 -32.92 4.67
N LEU A 12 4.66 -33.58 5.66
CA LEU A 12 4.14 -34.09 6.92
C LEU A 12 2.62 -34.01 7.17
N THR A 13 1.97 -35.15 6.99
CA THR A 13 0.79 -35.58 7.73
C THR A 13 1.17 -35.87 9.19
N HIS A 14 0.54 -35.22 10.18
CA HIS A 14 0.41 -35.77 11.55
C HIS A 14 -0.50 -34.86 12.41
N LEU A 15 -1.78 -35.22 12.54
CA LEU A 15 -2.59 -35.10 13.77
C LEU A 15 -3.95 -35.77 13.54
N SER A 16 -3.92 -37.10 13.45
CA SER A 16 -5.12 -37.96 13.52
C SER A 16 -4.91 -38.93 14.67
N SER A 17 -5.46 -38.62 15.85
CA SER A 17 -5.69 -39.58 16.94
C SER A 17 -6.44 -38.88 18.08
N LEU A 18 -7.77 -38.94 18.08
CA LEU A 18 -8.52 -38.89 19.34
C LEU A 18 -9.72 -39.86 19.26
N LEU A 19 -9.86 -40.61 20.35
CA LEU A 19 -10.62 -41.85 20.49
C LEU A 19 -12.13 -41.71 20.28
N LEU A 20 -12.69 -42.65 19.50
CA LEU A 20 -14.11 -43.00 19.49
C LEU A 20 -14.47 -43.74 20.79
N GLY A 21 -15.17 -43.06 21.69
CA GLY A 21 -15.86 -43.65 22.84
C GLY A 21 -17.38 -43.71 22.57
N THR A 22 -17.86 -44.88 22.18
CA THR A 22 -19.29 -45.18 22.02
C THR A 22 -19.97 -45.29 23.39
N CYS A 23 -20.94 -44.41 23.67
CA CYS A 23 -21.93 -44.62 24.72
C CYS A 23 -23.31 -44.72 24.09
N LEU A 24 -23.78 -45.96 23.93
CA LEU A 24 -25.16 -46.30 23.70
C LEU A 24 -25.95 -46.02 24.99
N LEU A 25 -26.96 -45.16 24.92
CA LEU A 25 -28.00 -45.09 25.95
C LEU A 25 -29.22 -45.87 25.47
N SER A 26 -29.30 -47.08 26.03
CA SER A 26 -30.51 -47.88 26.17
C SER A 26 -31.54 -47.18 27.05
N ALA A 27 -32.79 -47.12 26.59
CA ALA A 27 -33.95 -47.11 27.48
C ALA A 27 -34.98 -48.13 26.96
N CYS A 28 -35.14 -49.16 27.77
CA CYS A 28 -36.12 -50.23 27.68
C CYS A 28 -37.35 -49.83 28.51
N GLY A 29 -38.54 -50.21 28.07
CA GLY A 29 -39.75 -50.25 28.91
C GLY A 29 -41.00 -49.97 28.09
N GLY A 30 -42.02 -50.81 28.01
CA GLY A 30 -42.27 -52.12 28.59
C GLY A 30 -43.55 -52.63 27.91
N SER A 31 -43.55 -53.91 27.56
CA SER A 31 -44.69 -54.60 26.95
C SER A 31 -45.76 -54.90 28.00
N ASN A 32 -47.02 -54.64 27.68
CA ASN A 32 -48.16 -55.39 28.21
C ASN A 32 -49.21 -55.55 27.10
N ASN A 33 -49.45 -56.80 26.72
CA ASN A 33 -50.58 -57.21 25.89
C ASN A 33 -51.86 -57.13 26.74
N ASP A 34 -52.89 -56.46 26.21
CA ASP A 34 -54.26 -56.93 26.35
C ASP A 34 -54.97 -56.75 25.00
N SER A 35 -55.49 -57.87 24.53
CA SER A 35 -56.27 -58.02 23.32
C SER A 35 -57.68 -57.48 23.51
N ASP A 36 -58.16 -56.60 22.64
CA ASP A 36 -59.56 -56.57 22.23
C ASP A 36 -59.75 -55.88 20.87
N ASN A 37 -60.79 -56.34 20.17
CA ASN A 37 -61.07 -56.25 18.73
C ASN A 37 -60.94 -54.90 18.00
N PRO A 38 -60.74 -54.92 16.67
CA PRO A 38 -60.62 -53.72 15.84
C PRO A 38 -61.98 -53.03 15.71
N THR A 39 -62.03 -51.77 16.13
CA THR A 39 -63.10 -50.84 15.75
C THR A 39 -62.53 -49.68 14.94
N ASP A 40 -63.31 -49.38 13.91
CA ASP A 40 -63.13 -48.47 12.80
C ASP A 40 -62.69 -47.04 13.17
N GLY A 41 -61.79 -46.47 12.35
CA GLY A 41 -61.78 -45.05 12.00
C GLY A 41 -61.65 -43.99 13.10
N GLY A 42 -60.58 -44.02 13.90
CA GLY A 42 -60.15 -42.87 14.70
C GLY A 42 -58.87 -42.27 14.15
N THR A 43 -58.95 -41.17 13.39
CA THR A 43 -57.78 -40.32 13.12
C THR A 43 -57.19 -39.87 14.45
N LEU A 44 -55.97 -40.32 14.76
CA LEU A 44 -55.14 -39.69 15.79
C LEU A 44 -55.17 -38.17 15.54
N PRO A 45 -55.45 -37.32 16.55
CA PRO A 45 -55.33 -35.89 16.37
C PRO A 45 -53.92 -35.58 15.84
N PRO A 46 -53.75 -34.66 14.87
CA PRO A 46 -52.41 -34.27 14.46
C PRO A 46 -51.66 -33.83 15.71
N ALA A 47 -50.52 -34.47 16.00
CA ALA A 47 -49.67 -34.06 17.10
C ALA A 47 -49.25 -32.62 16.85
N SER A 48 -49.71 -31.71 17.70
CA SER A 48 -49.28 -30.31 17.73
C SER A 48 -48.21 -30.21 18.81
N PHE A 49 -47.06 -29.67 18.43
CA PHE A 49 -45.92 -29.44 19.32
C PHE A 49 -45.83 -27.95 19.60
N ASP A 50 -45.72 -27.61 20.88
CA ASP A 50 -45.44 -26.24 21.32
C ASP A 50 -43.92 -26.02 21.27
N HIS A 51 -43.51 -24.91 20.66
CA HIS A 51 -42.13 -24.50 20.51
C HIS A 51 -41.90 -23.16 21.17
N GLN A 52 -40.74 -22.99 21.77
CA GLN A 52 -40.33 -21.75 22.44
C GLN A 52 -38.86 -21.47 22.16
N ILE A 53 -38.55 -20.23 21.80
CA ILE A 53 -37.20 -19.68 21.72
C ILE A 53 -37.12 -18.50 22.67
N ILE A 54 -36.08 -18.50 23.51
CA ILE A 54 -35.72 -17.37 24.37
C ILE A 54 -34.29 -16.99 24.02
N GLY A 55 -34.06 -15.71 23.72
CA GLY A 55 -32.81 -15.29 23.13
C GLY A 55 -32.43 -13.84 23.42
N THR A 56 -31.31 -13.41 22.83
CA THR A 56 -30.85 -12.02 22.87
C THR A 56 -30.44 -11.54 21.48
N VAL A 57 -30.66 -10.25 21.21
CA VAL A 57 -30.18 -9.55 20.01
C VAL A 57 -29.14 -8.51 20.42
N VAL A 58 -27.91 -8.68 19.93
CA VAL A 58 -26.75 -7.87 20.34
C VAL A 58 -25.93 -7.40 19.14
N TYR A 59 -25.76 -6.09 19.02
CA TYR A 59 -24.87 -5.45 18.06
C TYR A 59 -24.41 -4.10 18.60
N GLN A 60 -23.13 -4.01 19.00
CA GLN A 60 -22.58 -2.81 19.65
C GLN A 60 -23.48 -2.31 20.79
N GLY A 61 -23.96 -3.25 21.61
CA GLY A 61 -24.97 -3.05 22.65
C GLY A 61 -26.19 -3.94 22.44
N ALA A 62 -27.10 -3.90 23.41
CA ALA A 62 -28.41 -4.54 23.29
C ALA A 62 -29.26 -3.80 22.24
N ILE A 63 -29.96 -4.54 21.38
CA ILE A 63 -30.85 -3.94 20.38
C ILE A 63 -32.29 -3.96 20.89
N ALA A 64 -32.76 -2.81 21.35
CA ALA A 64 -34.15 -2.65 21.77
C ALA A 64 -35.08 -2.43 20.57
N GLY A 65 -36.24 -3.10 20.58
CA GLY A 65 -37.26 -2.94 19.55
C GLY A 65 -36.97 -3.68 18.23
N ALA A 66 -35.96 -4.54 18.19
CA ALA A 66 -35.73 -5.42 17.04
C ALA A 66 -36.89 -6.41 16.88
N GLU A 67 -37.40 -6.56 15.65
CA GLU A 67 -38.29 -7.65 15.28
C GLU A 67 -37.47 -8.90 15.02
N VAL A 68 -37.74 -9.95 15.79
CA VAL A 68 -37.09 -11.25 15.65
C VAL A 68 -38.10 -12.26 15.13
N CYS A 69 -37.77 -12.98 14.07
CA CYS A 69 -38.64 -13.99 13.47
C CYS A 69 -37.94 -15.35 13.32
N VAL A 70 -38.75 -16.40 13.29
CA VAL A 70 -38.33 -17.76 12.96
C VAL A 70 -38.48 -17.94 11.45
N ASP A 71 -37.35 -17.87 10.73
CA ASP A 71 -37.28 -18.00 9.28
C ASP A 71 -37.28 -19.48 8.90
N PHE A 72 -38.44 -19.99 8.46
CA PHE A 72 -38.59 -21.40 8.11
C PHE A 72 -38.15 -21.72 6.68
N ASN A 73 -38.17 -20.73 5.79
CA ASN A 73 -37.80 -20.92 4.39
C ASN A 73 -36.31 -20.61 4.13
N GLN A 74 -35.62 -20.11 5.16
CA GLN A 74 -34.19 -19.80 5.20
C GLN A 74 -33.78 -18.77 4.14
N ASN A 75 -34.65 -17.78 3.89
CA ASN A 75 -34.40 -16.69 2.93
C ASN A 75 -33.77 -15.44 3.57
N ALA A 76 -33.49 -15.47 4.88
CA ALA A 76 -32.92 -14.38 5.67
C ALA A 76 -33.77 -13.10 5.70
N SER A 77 -35.10 -13.25 5.72
CA SER A 77 -36.07 -12.17 5.84
C SER A 77 -37.15 -12.53 6.87
N CYS A 78 -37.76 -11.52 7.49
CA CYS A 78 -38.95 -11.73 8.32
C CYS A 78 -40.21 -11.60 7.46
N GLU A 79 -40.94 -12.70 7.28
CA GLU A 79 -42.19 -12.71 6.55
C GLU A 79 -43.41 -12.64 7.48
N THR A 80 -44.52 -12.05 7.02
CA THR A 80 -45.74 -11.85 7.83
C THR A 80 -46.36 -13.15 8.37
N ASN A 81 -46.03 -14.31 7.80
CA ASN A 81 -46.58 -15.60 8.23
C ASN A 81 -45.65 -16.37 9.18
N GLU A 82 -44.50 -15.79 9.54
CA GLU A 82 -43.52 -16.43 10.41
C GLU A 82 -43.72 -16.00 11.86
N PRO A 83 -43.55 -16.92 12.84
CA PRO A 83 -43.58 -16.57 14.24
C PRO A 83 -42.55 -15.49 14.57
N SER A 84 -42.98 -14.44 15.24
CA SER A 84 -42.10 -13.31 15.60
C SER A 84 -42.31 -12.82 17.03
N GLY A 85 -41.34 -12.04 17.49
CA GLY A 85 -41.32 -11.36 18.79
C GLY A 85 -40.52 -10.07 18.70
N ILE A 86 -40.65 -9.21 19.73
CA ILE A 86 -39.93 -7.93 19.79
C ILE A 86 -38.94 -7.97 20.94
N ALA A 87 -37.70 -7.55 20.69
CA ALA A 87 -36.66 -7.44 21.70
C ALA A 87 -36.92 -6.29 22.69
N ASP A 88 -36.74 -6.55 23.99
CA ASP A 88 -36.88 -5.56 25.06
C ASP A 88 -35.68 -4.61 25.17
N ALA A 89 -35.66 -3.75 26.21
CA ALA A 89 -34.59 -2.76 26.40
C ALA A 89 -33.21 -3.39 26.65
N GLU A 90 -33.18 -4.64 27.12
CA GLU A 90 -31.98 -5.44 27.34
C GLU A 90 -31.65 -6.33 26.13
N GLY A 91 -32.41 -6.19 25.03
CA GLY A 91 -32.24 -6.97 23.80
C GLY A 91 -32.78 -8.39 23.90
N LYS A 92 -33.52 -8.74 24.96
CA LYS A 92 -34.08 -10.08 25.15
C LYS A 92 -35.39 -10.22 24.41
N TYR A 93 -35.65 -11.40 23.87
CA TYR A 93 -36.91 -11.70 23.19
C TYR A 93 -37.38 -13.12 23.51
N GLN A 94 -38.67 -13.36 23.27
CA GLN A 94 -39.29 -14.68 23.33
C GLN A 94 -40.23 -14.84 22.13
N ILE A 95 -40.18 -16.00 21.48
CA ILE A 95 -41.10 -16.41 20.41
C ILE A 95 -41.70 -17.75 20.80
N ASP A 96 -43.02 -17.81 20.83
CA ASP A 96 -43.78 -19.04 21.09
C ASP A 96 -44.62 -19.37 19.84
N TRP A 97 -44.60 -20.62 19.39
CA TRP A 97 -45.45 -21.07 18.29
C TRP A 97 -45.84 -22.53 18.40
N THR A 98 -46.84 -22.93 17.63
CA THR A 98 -47.29 -24.32 17.52
C THR A 98 -47.02 -24.85 16.12
N SER A 99 -46.48 -26.07 16.00
CA SER A 99 -46.24 -26.72 14.70
C SER A 99 -46.59 -28.19 14.75
N ASN A 100 -46.90 -28.79 13.60
CA ASN A 100 -47.04 -30.24 13.45
C ASN A 100 -45.68 -30.96 13.26
N VAL A 101 -44.58 -30.21 13.25
CA VAL A 101 -43.20 -30.72 13.18
C VAL A 101 -42.56 -30.59 14.57
N GLU A 102 -42.05 -31.69 15.12
CA GLU A 102 -41.41 -31.73 16.46
C GLU A 102 -40.03 -31.04 16.50
N MET A 103 -39.30 -31.05 15.38
CA MET A 103 -38.01 -30.37 15.23
C MET A 103 -37.97 -29.65 13.87
N PRO A 104 -38.63 -28.48 13.75
CA PRO A 104 -38.55 -27.69 12.52
C PRO A 104 -37.12 -27.20 12.31
N VAL A 105 -36.68 -27.13 11.06
CA VAL A 105 -35.43 -26.47 10.68
C VAL A 105 -35.76 -25.01 10.41
N TYR A 106 -34.99 -24.10 11.00
CA TYR A 106 -35.16 -22.66 10.82
C TYR A 106 -33.84 -21.92 11.01
N ASP A 107 -33.81 -20.67 10.55
CA ASP A 107 -32.85 -19.67 10.99
C ASP A 107 -33.57 -18.59 11.82
N LEU A 108 -32.84 -17.78 12.54
CA LEU A 108 -33.36 -16.65 13.31
C LEU A 108 -32.90 -15.35 12.67
N VAL A 109 -33.83 -14.46 12.35
CA VAL A 109 -33.53 -13.17 11.74
C VAL A 109 -33.99 -12.07 12.70
N ALA A 110 -33.13 -11.08 12.94
CA ALA A 110 -33.46 -9.88 13.70
C ALA A 110 -33.33 -8.65 12.80
N ASN A 111 -34.41 -7.88 12.69
CA ASN A 111 -34.47 -6.62 11.94
C ASN A 111 -34.71 -5.44 12.88
N TRP A 112 -34.02 -4.32 12.70
CA TRP A 112 -34.27 -3.10 13.47
C TRP A 112 -34.03 -1.84 12.64
N GLN A 113 -34.51 -0.71 13.14
CA GLN A 113 -34.23 0.61 12.57
C GLN A 113 -33.23 1.33 13.46
N GLN A 114 -32.18 1.86 12.85
CA GLN A 114 -31.17 2.69 13.50
C GLN A 114 -30.95 3.95 12.66
N ALA A 115 -30.39 5.00 13.24
CA ALA A 115 -29.97 6.16 12.44
C ALA A 115 -29.04 5.68 11.31
N ALA A 116 -29.36 6.07 10.07
CA ALA A 116 -28.49 5.80 8.92
C ALA A 116 -27.05 6.21 9.27
N GLU A 117 -26.09 5.32 9.02
CA GLU A 117 -24.71 5.55 9.40
C GLU A 117 -24.19 6.85 8.77
N THR A 118 -24.03 7.89 9.57
CA THR A 118 -23.30 9.09 9.13
C THR A 118 -21.83 9.05 9.54
N ALA A 119 -21.35 8.00 10.22
CA ALA A 119 -19.95 7.97 10.72
C ALA A 119 -19.38 6.60 11.20
N THR A 120 -19.83 5.42 10.74
CA THR A 120 -19.25 4.14 11.24
C THR A 120 -18.90 3.07 10.22
N LYS A 121 -19.30 3.18 8.95
CA LYS A 121 -18.77 2.31 7.90
C LYS A 121 -17.28 2.58 7.77
N PRO A 122 -16.38 1.59 7.98
CA PRO A 122 -15.05 1.69 7.40
C PRO A 122 -15.26 1.86 5.91
N ALA A 123 -14.66 2.89 5.31
CA ALA A 123 -14.63 3.03 3.88
C ALA A 123 -14.19 1.68 3.30
N LEU A 124 -15.07 1.05 2.52
CA LEU A 124 -14.70 -0.15 1.80
C LEU A 124 -13.54 0.26 0.90
N LEU A 125 -12.40 -0.39 1.03
CA LEU A 125 -11.32 -0.17 0.10
C LEU A 125 -11.86 -0.48 -1.29
N LYS A 126 -11.71 0.48 -2.21
CA LYS A 126 -11.84 0.19 -3.64
C LYS A 126 -10.68 -0.74 -3.98
N ALA A 127 -10.84 -2.04 -3.77
CA ALA A 127 -10.00 -3.02 -4.45
C ALA A 127 -10.29 -2.84 -5.93
N ALA A 128 -9.31 -2.41 -6.71
CA ALA A 128 -9.55 -1.99 -8.08
C ALA A 128 -10.08 -3.11 -8.99
N PHE A 129 -9.78 -4.37 -8.64
CA PHE A 129 -10.40 -5.56 -9.23
C PHE A 129 -11.94 -5.56 -9.19
N ARG A 130 -12.58 -4.70 -8.37
CA ARG A 130 -14.05 -4.56 -8.30
C ARG A 130 -14.63 -3.38 -9.06
N ILE A 131 -13.86 -2.44 -9.62
CA ILE A 131 -14.47 -1.31 -10.33
C ILE A 131 -15.17 -1.78 -11.61
N ASP A 132 -14.61 -2.77 -12.32
CA ASP A 132 -15.26 -3.30 -13.54
C ASP A 132 -16.43 -4.25 -13.24
N ALA A 133 -16.41 -4.94 -12.09
CA ALA A 133 -17.48 -5.85 -11.67
C ALA A 133 -18.68 -5.13 -11.03
N LEU A 134 -18.48 -3.94 -10.44
CA LEU A 134 -19.56 -3.14 -9.85
C LEU A 134 -20.30 -2.26 -10.88
N ASN A 135 -19.69 -1.96 -12.02
CA ASN A 135 -20.35 -1.18 -13.09
C ASN A 135 -21.15 -2.06 -14.07
N THR A 136 -20.98 -3.37 -14.06
CA THR A 136 -21.66 -4.31 -14.97
C THR A 136 -22.71 -5.21 -14.30
N HIS A 137 -22.80 -5.17 -12.97
CA HIS A 137 -23.93 -5.73 -12.23
C HIS A 137 -24.76 -4.60 -11.63
N GLU A 138 -25.94 -4.37 -12.22
CA GLU A 138 -27.05 -3.72 -11.53
C GLU A 138 -27.11 -4.22 -10.09
N GLN A 139 -27.10 -3.30 -9.11
CA GLN A 139 -27.46 -3.54 -7.72
C GLN A 139 -27.21 -4.98 -7.25
N SER A 140 -25.95 -5.36 -7.06
CA SER A 140 -25.68 -6.51 -6.20
C SER A 140 -26.13 -6.10 -4.80
N ASP A 141 -27.32 -6.59 -4.41
CA ASP A 141 -27.92 -6.31 -3.12
C ASP A 141 -26.88 -6.46 -2.00
N ASN A 142 -26.94 -5.50 -1.10
CA ASN A 142 -26.09 -5.18 0.05
C ASN A 142 -26.06 -6.31 1.12
N THR A 143 -25.96 -7.57 0.71
CA THR A 143 -26.19 -8.79 1.52
C THR A 143 -25.17 -9.04 2.62
N GLN A 144 -24.08 -8.26 2.68
CA GLN A 144 -23.04 -8.42 3.70
C GLN A 144 -23.06 -7.36 4.80
N ALA A 145 -23.73 -6.21 4.61
CA ALA A 145 -23.74 -5.15 5.62
C ALA A 145 -24.78 -5.45 6.72
N VAL A 146 -24.39 -5.30 7.98
CA VAL A 146 -25.31 -5.46 9.13
C VAL A 146 -26.29 -4.30 9.21
N ILE A 147 -25.86 -3.08 8.85
CA ILE A 147 -26.72 -1.90 8.74
C ILE A 147 -26.67 -1.38 7.30
N SER A 148 -27.82 -1.15 6.68
CA SER A 148 -27.96 -0.61 5.33
C SER A 148 -27.70 0.91 5.28
N MET A 149 -27.60 1.47 4.06
CA MET A 149 -27.47 2.93 3.88
C MET A 149 -28.73 3.68 4.32
N GLU A 150 -29.86 3.00 4.30
CA GLU A 150 -31.16 3.47 4.74
C GLU A 150 -31.34 3.39 6.26
N GLY A 151 -30.37 2.81 6.99
CA GLY A 151 -30.41 2.64 8.45
C GLY A 151 -31.11 1.35 8.91
N GLU A 152 -31.35 0.41 8.00
CA GLU A 152 -31.99 -0.86 8.31
C GLU A 152 -30.94 -1.87 8.79
N GLY A 153 -31.09 -2.32 10.03
CA GLY A 153 -30.22 -3.32 10.64
C GLY A 153 -30.78 -4.73 10.44
N ARG A 154 -29.90 -5.69 10.10
CA ARG A 154 -30.22 -7.11 10.01
C ARG A 154 -29.09 -8.00 10.53
N LEU A 155 -29.45 -8.97 11.37
CA LEU A 155 -28.58 -10.07 11.78
C LEU A 155 -29.31 -11.40 11.61
N VAL A 156 -28.56 -12.44 11.26
CA VAL A 156 -29.07 -13.80 11.13
C VAL A 156 -28.28 -14.75 12.04
N ALA A 157 -28.93 -15.78 12.58
CA ALA A 157 -28.29 -16.84 13.35
C ALA A 157 -28.88 -18.20 12.96
N LEU A 158 -28.02 -19.22 12.90
CA LEU A 158 -28.46 -20.60 12.75
C LEU A 158 -29.19 -21.07 14.02
N GLN A 159 -30.20 -21.93 13.89
CA GLN A 159 -30.97 -22.49 15.02
C GLN A 159 -30.11 -23.08 16.15
N GLU A 160 -28.89 -23.57 15.85
CA GLU A 160 -28.03 -24.22 16.84
C GLU A 160 -27.50 -23.28 17.94
N HIS A 161 -27.66 -21.95 17.77
CA HIS A 161 -27.25 -20.95 18.77
C HIS A 161 -28.29 -20.70 19.86
N GLY A 162 -29.43 -21.40 19.83
CA GLY A 162 -30.38 -21.42 20.94
C GLY A 162 -30.99 -20.06 21.30
N GLY A 163 -31.13 -19.16 20.32
CA GLY A 163 -31.70 -17.83 20.49
C GLY A 163 -30.69 -16.68 20.57
N GLU A 164 -29.38 -16.95 20.58
CA GLU A 164 -28.39 -15.86 20.50
C GLU A 164 -28.31 -15.31 19.07
N ILE A 165 -28.53 -14.01 18.88
CA ILE A 165 -28.41 -13.30 17.61
C ILE A 165 -27.43 -12.14 17.79
N ASN A 166 -26.28 -12.20 17.14
CA ASN A 166 -25.25 -11.17 17.23
C ASN A 166 -24.33 -11.14 16.00
N ALA A 167 -23.34 -10.24 16.02
CA ALA A 167 -22.37 -10.08 14.93
C ALA A 167 -21.62 -11.39 14.57
N LEU A 168 -21.31 -12.23 15.56
CA LEU A 168 -20.53 -13.47 15.35
C LEU A 168 -21.41 -14.62 14.86
N THR A 169 -22.66 -14.72 15.31
CA THR A 169 -23.62 -15.69 14.75
C THR A 169 -23.94 -15.37 13.30
N ASN A 170 -24.03 -14.08 12.97
CA ASN A 170 -24.23 -13.60 11.61
C ASN A 170 -23.03 -13.87 10.71
N LEU A 171 -21.81 -13.72 11.23
CA LEU A 171 -20.59 -14.11 10.53
C LEU A 171 -20.61 -15.61 10.18
N GLU A 172 -20.94 -16.49 11.13
CA GLU A 172 -21.08 -17.93 10.85
C GLU A 172 -22.15 -18.20 9.78
N PHE A 173 -23.33 -17.58 9.92
CA PHE A 173 -24.40 -17.71 8.93
C PHE A 173 -23.92 -17.34 7.52
N GLN A 174 -23.21 -16.22 7.36
CA GLN A 174 -22.67 -15.79 6.07
C GLN A 174 -21.69 -16.82 5.49
N ARG A 175 -20.81 -17.42 6.31
CA ARG A 175 -19.87 -18.47 5.85
C ARG A 175 -20.61 -19.73 5.42
N VAL A 176 -21.58 -20.19 6.22
CA VAL A 176 -22.37 -21.38 5.91
C VAL A 176 -23.20 -21.17 4.64
N ALA A 177 -23.78 -19.98 4.44
CA ALA A 177 -24.50 -19.64 3.22
C ALA A 177 -23.59 -19.74 1.98
N ARG A 178 -22.36 -19.23 2.05
CA ARG A 178 -21.38 -19.36 0.95
C ARG A 178 -20.98 -20.81 0.69
N MET A 179 -20.74 -21.61 1.74
CA MET A 179 -20.42 -23.04 1.60
C MET A 179 -21.58 -23.81 0.94
N ARG A 180 -22.82 -23.53 1.35
CA ARG A 180 -24.02 -24.13 0.72
C ARG A 180 -24.12 -23.72 -0.76
N ALA A 181 -23.90 -22.45 -1.07
CA ALA A 181 -23.92 -21.95 -2.44
C ALA A 181 -22.81 -22.58 -3.31
N ALA A 182 -21.65 -22.88 -2.71
CA ALA A 182 -20.54 -23.59 -3.36
C ALA A 182 -20.77 -25.11 -3.50
N GLY A 183 -21.89 -25.65 -2.99
CA GLY A 183 -22.20 -27.08 -3.05
C GLY A 183 -21.39 -27.93 -2.05
N THR A 184 -20.79 -27.32 -1.03
CA THR A 184 -20.06 -28.03 0.03
C THR A 184 -20.98 -29.00 0.78
N THR A 185 -20.48 -30.21 1.09
CA THR A 185 -21.30 -31.23 1.74
C THR A 185 -21.62 -30.87 3.20
N SER A 186 -22.72 -31.38 3.75
CA SER A 186 -23.09 -31.11 5.15
C SER A 186 -22.02 -31.53 6.16
N LEU A 187 -21.25 -32.60 5.87
CA LEU A 187 -20.15 -33.07 6.73
C LEU A 187 -18.95 -32.11 6.70
N GLU A 188 -18.62 -31.60 5.51
CA GLU A 188 -17.55 -30.59 5.35
C GLU A 188 -17.97 -29.26 5.98
N ILE A 189 -19.22 -28.82 5.79
CA ILE A 189 -19.76 -27.62 6.46
C ILE A 189 -19.62 -27.76 7.98
N ALA A 190 -19.99 -28.92 8.56
CA ALA A 190 -19.84 -29.13 10.00
C ALA A 190 -18.38 -29.03 10.46
N SER A 191 -17.45 -29.56 9.66
CA SER A 191 -16.00 -29.49 9.94
C SER A 191 -15.47 -28.05 9.83
N GLN A 192 -15.87 -27.31 8.79
CA GLN A 192 -15.49 -25.91 8.60
C GLN A 192 -16.09 -24.99 9.66
N ARG A 193 -17.33 -25.24 10.10
CA ARG A 193 -17.94 -24.51 11.24
C ARG A 193 -17.16 -24.71 12.54
N ALA A 194 -16.66 -25.92 12.80
CA ALA A 194 -15.83 -26.18 13.97
C ALA A 194 -14.48 -25.44 13.89
N LEU A 195 -13.88 -25.35 12.70
CA LEU A 195 -12.67 -24.57 12.47
C LEU A 195 -12.92 -23.08 12.66
N LEU A 196 -14.00 -22.54 12.06
CA LEU A 196 -14.41 -21.15 12.22
C LEU A 196 -14.63 -20.80 13.69
N ALA A 197 -15.30 -21.67 14.47
CA ALA A 197 -15.49 -21.45 15.90
C ALA A 197 -14.15 -21.26 16.65
N ALA A 198 -13.13 -22.06 16.32
CA ALA A 198 -11.80 -21.93 16.91
C ALA A 198 -11.09 -20.62 16.49
N MET A 199 -11.21 -20.24 15.21
CA MET A 199 -10.69 -18.97 14.71
C MET A 199 -11.37 -17.78 15.39
N VAL A 200 -12.70 -17.77 15.50
CA VAL A 200 -13.45 -16.68 16.15
C VAL A 200 -13.06 -16.52 17.62
N LEU A 201 -12.86 -17.62 18.37
CA LEU A 201 -12.35 -17.54 19.74
C LEU A 201 -10.96 -16.89 19.79
N THR A 202 -10.10 -17.21 18.83
CA THR A 202 -8.74 -16.68 18.72
C THR A 202 -8.79 -15.19 18.36
N ILE A 203 -9.43 -14.84 17.25
CA ILE A 203 -9.55 -13.47 16.73
C ILE A 203 -10.06 -12.51 17.80
N TYR A 204 -11.15 -12.85 18.48
CA TYR A 204 -11.80 -11.97 19.47
C TYR A 204 -11.31 -12.18 20.91
N GLU A 205 -10.27 -12.99 21.13
CA GLU A 205 -9.67 -13.28 22.45
C GLU A 205 -10.68 -13.77 23.50
N ARG A 206 -11.58 -14.67 23.08
CA ARG A 206 -12.69 -15.15 23.90
C ARG A 206 -12.46 -16.57 24.38
N GLN A 207 -13.18 -16.94 25.44
CA GLN A 207 -13.21 -18.30 25.99
C GLN A 207 -14.65 -18.82 25.99
N GLY A 208 -14.82 -20.13 25.85
CA GLY A 208 -16.14 -20.77 25.86
C GLY A 208 -16.80 -20.80 24.49
N ASN A 209 -18.10 -20.46 24.42
CA ASN A 209 -18.84 -20.45 23.17
C ASN A 209 -18.56 -19.14 22.40
N PRO A 210 -17.94 -19.17 21.19
CA PRO A 210 -17.63 -17.97 20.41
C PRO A 210 -18.87 -17.16 20.05
N TYR A 211 -20.02 -17.80 19.92
CA TYR A 211 -21.25 -17.20 19.42
C TYR A 211 -22.16 -16.65 20.52
N LYS A 212 -21.81 -16.83 21.79
CA LYS A 212 -22.52 -16.19 22.91
C LYS A 212 -21.88 -14.86 23.22
N LEU A 213 -22.51 -13.73 22.86
CA LEU A 213 -21.96 -12.38 23.04
C LEU A 213 -22.93 -11.52 23.85
N SER A 214 -22.52 -11.04 25.03
CA SER A 214 -23.33 -10.11 25.82
C SER A 214 -23.30 -8.68 25.25
N ALA A 215 -24.32 -7.88 25.55
CA ALA A 215 -24.37 -6.46 25.20
C ALA A 215 -23.11 -5.70 25.63
N GLU A 216 -22.64 -5.90 26.87
CA GLU A 216 -21.46 -5.23 27.42
C GLU A 216 -20.18 -5.61 26.66
N GLN A 217 -20.01 -6.90 26.34
CA GLN A 217 -18.87 -7.39 25.55
C GLN A 217 -18.86 -6.82 24.14
N SER A 218 -20.02 -6.69 23.50
CA SER A 218 -20.11 -6.13 22.14
C SER A 218 -19.80 -4.63 22.07
N LEU A 219 -19.83 -3.94 23.21
CA LEU A 219 -19.55 -2.51 23.35
C LEU A 219 -18.09 -2.21 23.69
N THR A 220 -17.27 -3.21 24.02
CA THR A 220 -15.88 -2.92 24.41
C THR A 220 -15.10 -2.41 23.21
N PRO A 221 -14.17 -1.45 23.40
CA PRO A 221 -13.31 -0.96 22.33
C PRO A 221 -12.59 -2.09 21.60
N GLU A 222 -12.10 -3.10 22.34
CA GLU A 222 -11.37 -4.23 21.78
C GLU A 222 -12.22 -5.04 20.81
N PHE A 223 -13.50 -5.27 21.14
CA PHE A 223 -14.43 -5.99 20.28
C PHE A 223 -14.74 -5.18 19.02
N ILE A 224 -15.06 -3.89 19.18
CA ILE A 224 -15.42 -3.00 18.08
C ILE A 224 -14.26 -2.86 17.10
N ASP A 225 -13.04 -2.62 17.59
CA ASP A 225 -11.87 -2.43 16.74
C ASP A 225 -11.47 -3.73 16.02
N THR A 226 -11.52 -4.88 16.72
CA THR A 226 -11.32 -6.20 16.10
C THR A 226 -12.38 -6.49 15.04
N TYR A 227 -13.65 -6.18 15.32
CA TYR A 227 -14.73 -6.33 14.34
C TYR A 227 -14.52 -5.44 13.11
N ARG A 228 -14.11 -4.18 13.29
CA ARG A 228 -13.79 -3.27 12.18
C ARG A 228 -12.65 -3.78 11.31
N LEU A 229 -11.56 -4.24 11.92
CA LEU A 229 -10.44 -4.85 11.20
C LEU A 229 -10.89 -6.10 10.41
N HIS A 230 -11.66 -6.99 11.04
CA HIS A 230 -12.17 -8.19 10.38
C HIS A 230 -13.05 -7.84 9.17
N ARG A 231 -13.99 -6.89 9.32
CA ARG A 231 -14.82 -6.38 8.23
C ARG A 231 -14.02 -5.73 7.12
N HIS A 232 -12.91 -5.07 7.46
CA HIS A 232 -12.01 -4.47 6.49
C HIS A 232 -11.26 -5.53 5.67
N LEU A 233 -10.78 -6.60 6.31
CA LEU A 233 -10.17 -7.74 5.61
C LEU A 233 -11.19 -8.45 4.70
N GLU A 234 -12.42 -8.62 5.14
CA GLU A 234 -13.50 -9.15 4.29
C GLU A 234 -13.73 -8.28 3.04
N ALA A 235 -13.63 -6.95 3.17
CA ALA A 235 -13.76 -6.04 2.05
C ALA A 235 -12.59 -6.10 1.07
N LEU A 236 -11.36 -6.21 1.60
CA LEU A 236 -10.12 -6.29 0.83
C LEU A 236 -9.98 -7.61 0.08
N ILE A 237 -10.19 -8.74 0.76
CA ILE A 237 -10.08 -10.09 0.19
C ILE A 237 -11.33 -10.42 -0.64
N GLY A 238 -12.50 -10.03 -0.16
CA GLY A 238 -13.78 -10.28 -0.84
C GLY A 238 -14.06 -11.76 -1.07
N GLU A 239 -14.60 -12.06 -2.26
CA GLU A 239 -14.85 -13.41 -2.76
C GLU A 239 -13.76 -13.86 -3.77
N GLN A 240 -12.60 -13.20 -3.76
CA GLN A 240 -11.51 -13.50 -4.68
C GLN A 240 -10.91 -14.89 -4.41
N LEU A 241 -11.07 -15.39 -3.19
CA LEU A 241 -10.58 -16.68 -2.76
C LEU A 241 -11.70 -17.71 -2.76
N SER A 242 -11.39 -18.91 -3.25
CA SER A 242 -12.32 -20.04 -3.24
C SER A 242 -12.52 -20.63 -1.84
N ASP A 243 -11.57 -20.43 -0.93
CA ASP A 243 -11.69 -20.85 0.46
C ASP A 243 -12.52 -19.83 1.26
N VAL A 244 -13.69 -20.28 1.71
CA VAL A 244 -14.66 -19.48 2.45
C VAL A 244 -14.10 -18.97 3.78
N LEU A 245 -13.13 -19.66 4.39
CA LEU A 245 -12.55 -19.30 5.69
C LEU A 245 -11.22 -18.53 5.58
N ALA A 246 -10.75 -18.23 4.37
CA ALA A 246 -9.45 -17.57 4.19
C ALA A 246 -9.36 -16.22 4.92
N VAL A 247 -10.45 -15.43 4.94
CA VAL A 247 -10.46 -14.15 5.66
C VAL A 247 -10.27 -14.36 7.16
N ASP A 248 -10.95 -15.35 7.73
CA ASP A 248 -10.91 -15.66 9.16
C ASP A 248 -9.52 -16.19 9.56
N ASP A 249 -8.91 -17.02 8.70
CA ASP A 249 -7.54 -17.52 8.90
C ASP A 249 -6.51 -16.37 8.88
N ILE A 250 -6.56 -15.51 7.85
CA ILE A 250 -5.67 -14.35 7.75
C ILE A 250 -5.87 -13.37 8.90
N MET A 251 -7.11 -13.12 9.31
CA MET A 251 -7.40 -12.31 10.49
C MET A 251 -6.78 -12.93 11.74
N SER A 252 -6.90 -14.25 11.92
CA SER A 252 -6.30 -14.96 13.05
C SER A 252 -4.77 -14.87 13.07
N MET A 253 -4.11 -14.81 11.91
CA MET A 253 -2.66 -14.69 11.79
C MET A 253 -2.15 -13.27 11.98
N THR A 254 -2.90 -12.27 11.49
CA THR A 254 -2.41 -10.88 11.35
C THR A 254 -2.99 -9.89 12.35
N ARG A 255 -3.97 -10.29 13.18
CA ARG A 255 -4.68 -9.39 14.12
C ARG A 255 -3.74 -8.50 14.94
N ASP A 256 -2.73 -9.06 15.60
CA ASP A 256 -1.86 -8.27 16.49
C ASP A 256 -1.02 -7.27 15.69
N GLN A 257 -0.58 -7.65 14.49
CA GLN A 257 0.14 -6.74 13.59
C GLN A 257 -0.78 -5.62 13.07
N LEU A 258 -2.03 -5.92 12.74
CA LEU A 258 -3.03 -4.92 12.35
C LEU A 258 -3.32 -3.93 13.49
N ARG A 259 -3.42 -4.41 14.73
CA ARG A 259 -3.57 -3.54 15.90
C ARG A 259 -2.36 -2.63 16.09
N ASN A 260 -1.14 -3.17 15.96
CA ASN A 260 0.07 -2.37 16.04
C ASN A 260 0.12 -1.29 14.95
N LEU A 261 -0.29 -1.59 13.72
CA LEU A 261 -0.36 -0.60 12.64
C LEU A 261 -1.31 0.57 12.98
N VAL A 262 -2.46 0.26 13.58
CA VAL A 262 -3.39 1.30 14.07
C VAL A 262 -2.75 2.11 15.19
N GLU A 263 -2.14 1.45 16.18
CA GLU A 263 -1.51 2.12 17.33
C GLU A 263 -0.37 3.04 16.90
N GLU A 264 0.50 2.59 15.99
CA GLU A 264 1.63 3.36 15.44
C GLU A 264 1.16 4.58 14.63
N SER A 265 -0.03 4.52 14.03
CA SER A 265 -0.61 5.64 13.29
C SER A 265 -1.03 6.81 14.19
N GLY A 266 -1.26 6.55 15.49
CA GLY A 266 -1.83 7.53 16.43
C GLY A 266 -3.30 7.90 16.14
N MET A 267 -3.96 7.22 15.21
CA MET A 267 -5.38 7.40 14.87
C MET A 267 -6.23 6.31 15.54
N ASN A 268 -7.55 6.53 15.65
CA ASN A 268 -8.45 5.43 15.97
C ASN A 268 -8.61 4.49 14.76
N THR A 269 -9.05 3.25 15.00
CA THR A 269 -9.17 2.22 13.94
C THR A 269 -10.03 2.66 12.77
N LEU A 270 -11.12 3.38 13.00
CA LEU A 270 -12.02 3.80 11.92
C LEU A 270 -11.32 4.81 11.00
N ASP A 271 -10.74 5.86 11.57
CA ASP A 271 -10.08 6.92 10.80
C ASP A 271 -8.84 6.37 10.06
N TYR A 272 -8.07 5.49 10.71
CA TYR A 272 -6.93 4.83 10.08
C TYR A 272 -7.34 4.02 8.84
N LEU A 273 -8.34 3.15 8.98
CA LEU A 273 -8.82 2.32 7.87
C LEU A 273 -9.50 3.14 6.77
N ASN A 274 -10.17 4.23 7.12
CA ASN A 274 -10.75 5.18 6.15
C ASN A 274 -9.69 5.86 5.28
N GLY A 275 -8.44 5.92 5.74
CA GLY A 275 -7.31 6.47 4.99
C GLY A 275 -6.76 5.55 3.89
N ASP A 276 -7.31 4.35 3.68
CA ASP A 276 -6.80 3.33 2.75
C ASP A 276 -5.28 3.04 2.92
N PRO A 277 -4.85 2.58 4.12
CA PRO A 277 -3.43 2.46 4.42
C PRO A 277 -2.78 1.31 3.66
N MET A 278 -1.76 1.62 2.85
CA MET A 278 -0.99 0.60 2.12
C MET A 278 -0.36 -0.46 3.01
N ALA A 279 0.04 -0.10 4.24
CA ALA A 279 0.62 -1.03 5.20
C ALA A 279 -0.33 -2.21 5.54
N VAL A 280 -1.64 -1.97 5.61
CA VAL A 280 -2.65 -3.03 5.82
C VAL A 280 -2.69 -3.96 4.62
N ARG A 281 -2.67 -3.40 3.40
CA ARG A 281 -2.67 -4.18 2.16
C ARG A 281 -1.42 -5.05 2.04
N PHE A 282 -0.25 -4.51 2.35
CA PHE A 282 1.01 -5.27 2.36
C PHE A 282 0.96 -6.41 3.37
N LEU A 283 0.53 -6.13 4.61
CA LEU A 283 0.42 -7.14 5.66
C LEU A 283 -0.52 -8.29 5.24
N VAL A 284 -1.71 -7.96 4.74
CA VAL A 284 -2.70 -8.95 4.30
C VAL A 284 -2.19 -9.74 3.09
N ASN A 285 -1.63 -9.06 2.09
CA ASN A 285 -1.06 -9.68 0.90
C ASN A 285 0.06 -10.68 1.25
N ASN A 286 0.98 -10.28 2.10
CA ASN A 286 2.12 -11.10 2.49
C ASN A 286 1.66 -12.32 3.32
N ALA A 287 0.63 -12.15 4.17
CA ALA A 287 0.02 -13.26 4.89
C ALA A 287 -0.67 -14.25 3.94
N LEU A 288 -1.39 -13.76 2.92
CA LEU A 288 -2.03 -14.59 1.89
C LEU A 288 -1.02 -15.38 1.06
N LEU A 289 0.08 -14.75 0.64
CA LEU A 289 1.19 -15.43 -0.05
C LEU A 289 1.82 -16.51 0.84
N ALA A 290 2.11 -16.18 2.11
CA ALA A 290 2.72 -17.10 3.06
C ALA A 290 1.83 -18.31 3.40
N ALA A 291 0.51 -18.11 3.45
CA ALA A 291 -0.48 -19.16 3.63
C ALA A 291 -0.76 -19.97 2.33
N GLY A 292 -0.29 -19.48 1.17
CA GLY A 292 -0.48 -20.13 -0.12
C GLY A 292 -1.86 -19.92 -0.73
N TYR A 293 -2.59 -18.88 -0.30
CA TYR A 293 -3.90 -18.54 -0.86
C TYR A 293 -3.81 -17.85 -2.22
N ILE A 294 -2.71 -17.14 -2.48
CA ILE A 294 -2.45 -16.42 -3.73
C ILE A 294 -1.00 -16.67 -4.18
N GLU A 295 -0.76 -16.50 -5.48
CA GLU A 295 0.59 -16.51 -6.08
C GLU A 295 0.98 -15.13 -6.64
N THR A 296 -0.01 -14.26 -6.85
CA THR A 296 0.13 -12.88 -7.31
C THR A 296 -0.51 -11.93 -6.31
N PRO A 297 -0.15 -10.64 -6.29
CA PRO A 297 -0.71 -9.71 -5.32
C PRO A 297 -2.25 -9.63 -5.36
N ILE A 298 -2.87 -9.51 -4.18
CA ILE A 298 -4.34 -9.46 -4.02
C ILE A 298 -4.97 -8.15 -4.53
N ASP A 299 -4.16 -7.11 -4.70
CA ASP A 299 -4.60 -5.79 -5.10
C ASP A 299 -3.64 -5.16 -6.10
N GLU A 300 -4.18 -4.42 -7.08
CA GLU A 300 -3.38 -3.82 -8.15
C GLU A 300 -2.42 -2.73 -7.66
N LYS A 301 -2.67 -2.11 -6.50
CA LYS A 301 -1.80 -1.10 -5.91
C LYS A 301 -0.48 -1.70 -5.40
N ILE A 302 -0.39 -3.02 -5.29
CA ILE A 302 0.80 -3.73 -4.86
C ILE A 302 1.62 -4.13 -6.09
N MET A 303 2.93 -3.92 -6.02
CA MET A 303 3.87 -4.31 -7.06
C MET A 303 3.93 -5.84 -7.20
N SER A 304 3.69 -6.34 -8.40
CA SER A 304 3.88 -7.72 -8.81
C SER A 304 5.27 -7.93 -9.42
N ASP A 305 5.64 -9.20 -9.65
CA ASP A 305 6.87 -9.53 -10.35
C ASP A 305 6.96 -8.86 -11.73
N ALA A 306 5.84 -8.80 -12.46
CA ALA A 306 5.77 -8.15 -13.77
C ALA A 306 6.02 -6.64 -13.67
N ASP A 307 5.46 -5.97 -12.66
CA ASP A 307 5.69 -4.55 -12.42
C ASP A 307 7.18 -4.31 -12.09
N TRP A 308 7.78 -5.16 -11.26
CA TRP A 308 9.20 -5.08 -10.96
C TRP A 308 10.10 -5.36 -12.16
N GLN A 309 9.67 -6.18 -13.13
CA GLN A 309 10.41 -6.32 -14.38
C GLN A 309 10.38 -5.02 -15.20
N VAL A 310 9.24 -4.33 -15.26
CA VAL A 310 9.13 -3.01 -15.91
C VAL A 310 10.11 -2.03 -15.25
N ILE A 311 10.10 -1.93 -13.92
CA ILE A 311 11.03 -1.06 -13.18
C ILE A 311 12.50 -1.47 -13.41
N LYS A 312 12.84 -2.77 -13.39
CA LYS A 312 14.22 -3.24 -13.59
C LYS A 312 14.76 -2.86 -14.96
N ASN A 313 13.99 -3.14 -16.00
CA ASN A 313 14.34 -2.83 -17.37
C ASN A 313 14.53 -1.31 -17.57
N HIS A 314 13.93 -0.47 -16.73
CA HIS A 314 14.04 0.99 -16.86
C HIS A 314 15.10 1.63 -15.96
N PHE A 315 15.37 1.09 -14.76
CA PHE A 315 16.29 1.73 -13.81
C PHE A 315 17.72 1.20 -13.85
N PHE A 316 17.93 -0.05 -14.32
CA PHE A 316 19.21 -0.73 -14.11
C PHE A 316 19.80 -1.38 -15.37
N GLU A 317 19.08 -1.39 -16.47
CA GLU A 317 19.59 -1.95 -17.73
C GLU A 317 19.95 -0.82 -18.70
N ASP A 318 21.25 -0.49 -18.77
CA ASP A 318 21.82 0.60 -19.59
C ASP A 318 21.49 0.49 -21.10
N ASP A 319 21.13 -0.71 -21.56
CA ASP A 319 20.84 -1.02 -22.97
C ASP A 319 19.34 -0.91 -23.34
N GLN A 320 18.46 -0.58 -22.39
CA GLN A 320 17.00 -0.62 -22.57
C GLN A 320 16.34 0.76 -22.60
N LEU A 321 15.08 0.78 -23.08
CA LEU A 321 14.33 2.01 -23.31
C LEU A 321 13.87 2.63 -21.97
N HIS A 322 14.66 3.55 -21.42
CA HIS A 322 14.24 4.35 -20.26
C HIS A 322 12.95 5.12 -20.59
N SER A 323 11.97 5.00 -19.72
CA SER A 323 10.61 5.51 -19.91
C SER A 323 10.19 6.26 -18.66
N ASP A 324 10.78 7.44 -18.49
CA ASP A 324 10.62 8.25 -17.29
C ASP A 324 10.22 9.67 -17.65
N PHE A 325 9.26 10.19 -16.90
CA PHE A 325 8.86 11.58 -16.96
C PHE A 325 9.06 12.23 -15.60
N THR A 326 9.81 13.32 -15.60
CA THR A 326 10.05 14.13 -14.42
C THR A 326 9.45 15.50 -14.63
N LEU A 327 8.70 16.00 -13.66
CA LEU A 327 8.14 17.35 -13.67
C LEU A 327 8.41 18.04 -12.34
N ALA A 328 9.18 19.12 -12.40
CA ALA A 328 9.48 19.98 -11.28
C ALA A 328 8.25 20.82 -10.87
N PRO A 329 8.19 21.28 -9.61
CA PRO A 329 7.11 22.16 -9.15
C PRO A 329 7.15 23.54 -9.85
N ALA A 330 6.05 24.30 -9.75
CA ALA A 330 5.91 25.62 -10.38
C ALA A 330 6.99 26.63 -9.95
N LYS A 331 7.50 26.53 -8.71
CA LYS A 331 8.61 27.35 -8.20
C LYS A 331 9.92 27.15 -8.97
N LEU A 332 10.08 26.00 -9.64
CA LEU A 332 11.20 25.66 -10.52
C LEU A 332 10.76 25.67 -12.00
N HIS A 333 9.89 26.63 -12.35
CA HIS A 333 9.38 26.85 -13.72
C HIS A 333 8.73 25.63 -14.38
N SER A 334 8.27 24.67 -13.58
CA SER A 334 7.74 23.41 -14.10
C SER A 334 8.67 22.78 -15.16
N ALA A 335 9.99 22.84 -14.92
CA ALA A 335 10.96 22.16 -15.75
C ALA A 335 10.62 20.67 -15.83
N PHE A 336 10.72 20.08 -17.01
CA PHE A 336 10.40 18.69 -17.20
C PHE A 336 11.39 17.99 -18.11
N THR A 337 11.54 16.69 -17.88
CA THR A 337 12.28 15.78 -18.75
C THR A 337 11.37 14.61 -19.10
N LEU A 338 11.49 14.14 -20.34
CA LEU A 338 10.97 12.86 -20.78
C LEU A 338 12.14 12.10 -21.39
N THR A 339 12.56 11.02 -20.75
CA THR A 339 13.45 10.04 -21.38
C THR A 339 12.56 9.07 -22.14
N TYR A 340 12.85 8.87 -23.42
CA TYR A 340 12.03 8.05 -24.29
C TYR A 340 12.89 7.39 -25.35
N GLY A 341 12.59 6.13 -25.65
CA GLY A 341 13.34 5.45 -26.69
C GLY A 341 14.76 5.13 -26.21
N THR A 342 15.78 5.47 -26.99
CA THR A 342 17.19 5.20 -26.65
C THR A 342 17.64 6.02 -25.43
N PRO A 343 18.51 5.49 -24.55
CA PRO A 343 19.03 6.20 -23.37
C PRO A 343 19.54 7.61 -23.66
N ASP A 344 20.13 7.81 -24.84
CA ASP A 344 20.73 9.08 -25.24
C ASP A 344 19.74 10.18 -25.65
N LEU A 345 18.44 9.88 -25.74
CA LEU A 345 17.43 10.85 -26.18
C LEU A 345 16.56 11.29 -25.01
N THR A 346 16.64 12.58 -24.68
CA THR A 346 15.79 13.18 -23.66
C THR A 346 15.10 14.42 -24.23
N PHE A 347 13.77 14.49 -24.09
CA PHE A 347 13.05 15.73 -24.32
C PHE A 347 13.15 16.58 -23.05
N ILE A 348 13.75 17.76 -23.15
CA ILE A 348 13.91 18.68 -22.03
C ILE A 348 13.09 19.93 -22.31
N GLY A 349 12.32 20.39 -21.32
CA GLY A 349 11.49 21.57 -21.45
C GLY A 349 11.18 22.28 -20.14
N SER A 350 10.49 23.40 -20.25
CA SER A 350 9.99 24.19 -19.12
C SER A 350 8.74 24.95 -19.51
N ILE A 351 8.01 25.43 -18.51
CA ILE A 351 6.79 26.21 -18.70
C ILE A 351 7.04 27.63 -18.23
N ILE A 352 6.98 28.57 -19.18
CA ILE A 352 7.20 29.98 -18.92
C ILE A 352 5.95 30.73 -19.39
N GLU A 353 5.31 31.45 -18.48
CA GLU A 353 4.07 32.21 -18.75
C GLU A 353 2.95 31.37 -19.39
N GLY A 354 2.83 30.11 -18.97
CA GLY A 354 1.81 29.17 -19.49
C GLY A 354 2.11 28.61 -20.88
N LYS A 355 3.28 28.92 -21.47
CA LYS A 355 3.76 28.34 -22.73
C LYS A 355 4.79 27.27 -22.45
N VAL A 356 4.74 26.20 -23.23
CA VAL A 356 5.66 25.07 -23.14
C VAL A 356 6.80 25.32 -24.11
N ASN A 357 8.01 25.40 -23.57
CA ASN A 357 9.23 25.45 -24.35
C ASN A 357 9.97 24.13 -24.17
N GLY A 358 10.53 23.57 -25.23
CA GLY A 358 11.33 22.36 -25.11
C GLY A 358 11.91 21.89 -26.43
N ARG A 359 12.84 20.95 -26.33
CA ARG A 359 13.51 20.33 -27.47
C ARG A 359 13.99 18.93 -27.10
N VAL A 360 14.21 18.11 -28.11
CA VAL A 360 14.95 16.86 -27.96
C VAL A 360 16.43 17.20 -27.84
N PHE A 361 17.09 16.58 -26.87
CA PHE A 361 18.53 16.58 -26.69
C PHE A 361 19.05 15.17 -26.99
N ASP A 362 20.08 15.08 -27.84
CA ASP A 362 20.77 13.83 -28.18
C ASP A 362 22.17 13.87 -27.54
N TYR A 363 22.36 13.05 -26.51
CA TYR A 363 23.61 12.97 -25.78
C TYR A 363 24.75 12.35 -26.61
N ARG A 364 24.47 11.65 -27.72
CA ARG A 364 25.53 11.11 -28.61
C ARG A 364 26.20 12.17 -29.47
N GLU A 365 25.51 13.28 -29.75
CA GLU A 365 26.03 14.35 -30.62
C GLU A 365 26.92 15.35 -29.86
N GLY A 366 27.00 15.25 -28.53
CA GLY A 366 28.05 15.85 -27.70
C GLY A 366 29.08 14.78 -27.31
N GLU A 367 30.33 15.17 -27.01
CA GLU A 367 31.30 14.30 -26.35
C GLU A 367 30.86 13.99 -24.89
N SER A 368 29.67 13.44 -24.67
CA SER A 368 29.33 12.84 -23.38
C SER A 368 29.53 11.34 -23.48
N SER A 369 30.79 10.92 -23.51
CA SER A 369 31.11 9.75 -22.71
C SER A 369 30.83 10.18 -21.28
N GLU A 370 29.89 9.54 -20.58
CA GLU A 370 29.86 9.67 -19.12
C GLU A 370 31.29 9.52 -18.63
N THR A 371 31.83 10.58 -18.02
CA THR A 371 33.16 10.52 -17.45
C THR A 371 33.05 9.57 -16.28
N PRO A 372 33.71 8.40 -16.29
CA PRO A 372 33.56 7.42 -15.22
C PRO A 372 33.83 8.11 -13.88
N GLU A 373 32.93 7.92 -12.92
CA GLU A 373 33.06 8.49 -11.59
C GLU A 373 33.54 7.42 -10.61
N ALA A 374 34.38 7.84 -9.66
CA ALA A 374 34.70 7.05 -8.49
C ALA A 374 34.14 7.75 -7.26
N CYS A 375 33.43 7.00 -6.41
CA CYS A 375 32.80 7.51 -5.20
C CYS A 375 33.59 7.09 -3.95
N TRP A 376 33.71 7.98 -2.97
CA TRP A 376 34.37 7.69 -1.71
C TRP A 376 33.54 6.69 -0.90
N ASN A 377 34.12 5.52 -0.62
CA ASN A 377 33.52 4.51 0.23
C ASN A 377 34.08 4.61 1.65
N GLN A 378 33.24 5.06 2.58
CA GLN A 378 33.60 5.28 3.98
C GLN A 378 34.07 4.01 4.70
N GLU A 379 33.44 2.86 4.43
CA GLU A 379 33.79 1.61 5.12
C GLU A 379 35.07 0.97 4.58
N LEU A 380 35.36 1.17 3.29
CA LEU A 380 36.57 0.67 2.64
C LEU A 380 37.73 1.66 2.66
N GLU A 381 37.48 2.91 3.04
CA GLU A 381 38.44 4.03 3.05
C GLU A 381 39.14 4.23 1.69
N LEU A 382 38.40 4.08 0.59
CA LEU A 382 38.93 4.21 -0.77
C LEU A 382 37.89 4.76 -1.76
N TRP A 383 38.38 5.32 -2.87
CA TRP A 383 37.56 5.70 -4.01
C TRP A 383 37.23 4.46 -4.84
N VAL A 384 35.95 4.17 -5.03
CA VAL A 384 35.43 3.02 -5.76
C VAL A 384 34.86 3.46 -7.10
N GLY A 385 35.42 2.97 -8.20
CA GLY A 385 34.83 3.07 -9.54
C GLY A 385 34.24 1.73 -10.02
N ASP A 386 33.84 1.66 -11.29
CA ASP A 386 33.13 0.50 -11.86
C ASP A 386 33.94 -0.81 -11.87
N ASP A 387 35.27 -0.72 -11.92
CA ASP A 387 36.18 -1.88 -12.03
C ASP A 387 36.78 -2.34 -10.67
N ASP A 388 36.37 -1.74 -9.56
CA ASP A 388 36.99 -1.99 -8.26
C ASP A 388 36.54 -3.30 -7.62
N LYS A 389 37.39 -4.33 -7.76
CA LYS A 389 37.17 -5.68 -7.20
C LYS A 389 37.03 -5.74 -5.67
N ALA A 390 37.43 -4.69 -4.97
CA ALA A 390 37.31 -4.59 -3.52
C ALA A 390 35.87 -4.30 -3.07
N TYR A 391 35.07 -3.71 -3.95
CA TYR A 391 33.67 -3.40 -3.72
C TYR A 391 32.76 -4.44 -4.36
N GLN A 392 31.77 -4.89 -3.62
CA GLN A 392 30.68 -5.70 -4.14
C GLN A 392 29.38 -5.05 -3.70
N ALA A 393 28.62 -4.55 -4.66
CA ALA A 393 27.32 -3.97 -4.40
C ALA A 393 26.42 -5.00 -3.69
N PRO A 394 25.74 -4.63 -2.58
CA PRO A 394 24.69 -5.45 -1.99
C PRO A 394 23.61 -5.80 -3.00
N GLU A 395 22.99 -6.98 -2.83
CA GLU A 395 21.87 -7.39 -3.67
C GLU A 395 20.69 -6.42 -3.48
N ILE A 396 20.08 -6.01 -4.59
CA ILE A 396 18.87 -5.19 -4.58
C ILE A 396 17.72 -6.01 -3.99
N ARG A 397 17.04 -5.43 -2.99
CA ARG A 397 15.91 -6.08 -2.34
C ARG A 397 14.61 -5.34 -2.67
N TYR A 398 13.59 -6.11 -3.02
CA TYR A 398 12.24 -5.63 -3.28
C TYR A 398 11.35 -6.06 -2.12
N ILE A 399 10.80 -5.10 -1.37
CA ILE A 399 9.94 -5.36 -0.23
C ILE A 399 8.71 -4.49 -0.41
N ASP A 400 7.55 -5.12 -0.51
CA ASP A 400 6.28 -4.45 -0.80
C ASP A 400 6.39 -3.60 -2.08
N ASN A 401 6.15 -2.28 -2.00
CA ASN A 401 6.36 -1.35 -3.10
C ASN A 401 7.67 -0.55 -2.98
N THR A 402 8.67 -1.11 -2.31
CA THR A 402 9.92 -0.41 -2.00
C THR A 402 11.11 -1.17 -2.55
N LEU A 403 11.97 -0.45 -3.25
CA LEU A 403 13.28 -0.91 -3.68
C LEU A 403 14.33 -0.45 -2.66
N HIS A 404 15.18 -1.37 -2.22
CA HIS A 404 16.32 -1.10 -1.35
C HIS A 404 17.62 -1.46 -2.07
N THR A 405 18.52 -0.49 -2.18
CA THR A 405 19.86 -0.64 -2.74
C THR A 405 20.82 0.31 -2.01
N VAL A 406 22.01 0.52 -2.56
CA VAL A 406 22.99 1.52 -2.13
C VAL A 406 23.38 2.41 -3.30
N TYR A 407 23.88 3.60 -3.01
CA TYR A 407 24.47 4.46 -4.03
C TYR A 407 25.73 3.79 -4.60
N SER A 408 25.89 3.77 -5.92
CA SER A 408 26.99 3.06 -6.60
C SER A 408 28.36 3.45 -6.03
N GLY A 409 29.23 2.44 -5.85
CA GLY A 409 30.54 2.61 -5.21
C GLY A 409 30.54 2.78 -3.69
N THR A 410 29.38 2.88 -3.02
CA THR A 410 29.29 3.13 -1.57
C THR A 410 28.42 2.09 -0.85
N PHE A 411 28.36 2.15 0.49
CA PHE A 411 27.36 1.44 1.27
C PHE A 411 26.24 2.35 1.79
N VAL A 412 26.12 3.57 1.25
CA VAL A 412 25.08 4.51 1.65
C VAL A 412 23.73 4.01 1.16
N PRO A 413 22.76 3.72 2.06
CA PRO A 413 21.46 3.20 1.67
C PRO A 413 20.68 4.16 0.76
N LEU A 414 20.16 3.61 -0.33
CA LEU A 414 19.22 4.24 -1.25
C LEU A 414 17.89 3.47 -1.19
N THR A 415 16.80 4.17 -0.93
CA THR A 415 15.45 3.58 -0.91
C THR A 415 14.55 4.30 -1.90
N VAL A 416 13.88 3.53 -2.76
CA VAL A 416 12.92 4.06 -3.74
C VAL A 416 11.54 3.51 -3.44
N GLU A 417 10.64 4.39 -3.02
CA GLU A 417 9.24 4.05 -2.76
C GLU A 417 8.41 4.28 -4.01
N PHE A 418 7.61 3.27 -4.40
CA PHE A 418 6.72 3.33 -5.54
C PHE A 418 5.26 3.42 -5.09
N THR A 419 4.53 4.35 -5.71
CA THR A 419 3.07 4.37 -5.71
C THR A 419 2.60 3.97 -7.11
N LYS A 420 1.92 2.82 -7.18
CA LYS A 420 1.39 2.27 -8.42
C LYS A 420 -0.04 2.77 -8.64
N TYR A 421 -0.32 3.26 -9.84
CA TYR A 421 -1.63 3.72 -10.27
C TYR A 421 -2.08 3.00 -11.54
N SER A 422 -3.38 2.71 -11.64
CA SER A 422 -4.01 2.44 -12.92
C SER A 422 -3.98 3.70 -13.79
N GLY A 423 -3.49 3.60 -15.04
CA GLY A 423 -3.38 4.73 -15.96
C GLY A 423 -4.71 5.34 -16.39
N SER A 424 -5.83 4.62 -16.21
CA SER A 424 -7.19 5.12 -16.43
C SER A 424 -7.94 5.42 -15.14
N GLY A 425 -7.35 5.16 -13.97
CA GLY A 425 -8.00 5.28 -12.67
C GLY A 425 -8.15 6.72 -12.16
N ASP A 426 -9.18 6.94 -11.33
CA ASP A 426 -9.51 8.25 -10.73
C ASP A 426 -8.32 8.87 -9.97
N GLU A 427 -7.51 8.06 -9.30
CA GLU A 427 -6.36 8.53 -8.53
C GLU A 427 -5.28 9.13 -9.44
N TRP A 428 -4.98 8.48 -10.58
CA TRP A 428 -4.04 9.01 -11.57
C TRP A 428 -4.58 10.26 -12.25
N GLN A 429 -5.85 10.27 -12.63
CA GLN A 429 -6.50 11.47 -13.18
C GLN A 429 -6.47 12.63 -12.17
N GLY A 430 -6.62 12.33 -10.88
CA GLY A 430 -6.40 13.27 -9.78
C GLY A 430 -5.01 13.87 -9.82
N VAL A 431 -3.95 13.05 -9.95
CA VAL A 431 -2.56 13.53 -10.09
C VAL A 431 -2.41 14.42 -11.32
N LEU A 432 -2.88 13.96 -12.49
CA LEU A 432 -2.79 14.73 -13.74
C LEU A 432 -3.49 16.10 -13.64
N SER A 433 -4.61 16.18 -12.93
CA SER A 433 -5.35 17.45 -12.74
C SER A 433 -4.57 18.50 -11.95
N THR A 434 -3.56 18.09 -11.18
CA THR A 434 -2.67 19.01 -10.44
C THR A 434 -1.47 19.47 -11.26
N THR A 435 -1.24 18.87 -12.43
CA THR A 435 -0.13 19.26 -13.32
C THR A 435 -0.47 20.52 -14.12
N PRO A 436 0.52 21.26 -14.64
CA PRO A 436 0.29 22.45 -15.45
C PRO A 436 -0.61 22.16 -16.67
N PRO A 437 -1.76 22.86 -16.83
CA PRO A 437 -2.71 22.60 -17.92
C PRO A 437 -2.11 22.71 -19.33
N ALA A 438 -1.04 23.49 -19.48
CA ALA A 438 -0.34 23.69 -20.74
C ALA A 438 0.30 22.39 -21.29
N LEU A 439 0.63 21.42 -20.43
CA LEU A 439 1.17 20.12 -20.84
C LEU A 439 0.10 19.15 -21.33
N LYS A 440 -1.18 19.40 -21.02
CA LYS A 440 -2.32 18.59 -21.48
C LYS A 440 -2.13 17.08 -21.23
N LEU A 441 -1.52 16.70 -20.11
CA LEU A 441 -1.18 15.30 -19.83
C LEU A 441 -2.41 14.39 -19.68
N GLY A 442 -3.57 14.95 -19.34
CA GLY A 442 -4.86 14.23 -19.33
C GLY A 442 -5.44 13.92 -20.72
N GLU A 443 -4.90 14.49 -21.80
CA GLU A 443 -5.29 14.13 -23.17
C GLU A 443 -4.59 12.84 -23.65
N LEU A 444 -3.58 12.35 -22.91
CA LEU A 444 -2.86 11.12 -23.22
C LEU A 444 -3.60 9.90 -22.70
N SER A 445 -3.65 8.84 -23.52
CA SER A 445 -3.96 7.49 -23.06
C SER A 445 -2.70 6.88 -22.46
N TRP A 446 -2.56 6.99 -21.14
CA TRP A 446 -1.45 6.44 -20.36
C TRP A 446 -1.44 4.91 -20.41
N PRO A 447 -0.27 4.26 -20.22
CA PRO A 447 -0.18 2.81 -20.07
C PRO A 447 -1.04 2.30 -18.93
N SER A 448 -1.37 1.01 -18.97
CA SER A 448 -2.21 0.33 -17.99
C SER A 448 -1.78 0.61 -16.55
N GLN A 449 -0.47 0.68 -16.31
CA GLN A 449 0.12 1.00 -15.01
C GLN A 449 1.10 2.17 -15.11
N VAL A 450 1.05 3.05 -14.12
CA VAL A 450 1.96 4.18 -13.94
C VAL A 450 2.56 4.13 -12.54
N TYR A 451 3.88 4.27 -12.45
CA TYR A 451 4.62 4.14 -11.20
C TYR A 451 5.21 5.49 -10.81
N ARG A 452 4.58 6.16 -9.84
CA ARG A 452 5.20 7.33 -9.23
C ARG A 452 6.24 6.86 -8.24
N TYR A 453 7.42 7.48 -8.23
CA TYR A 453 8.46 7.12 -7.29
C TYR A 453 9.07 8.30 -6.55
N ARG A 454 9.61 8.01 -5.36
CA ARG A 454 10.38 8.94 -4.54
C ARG A 454 11.63 8.26 -4.04
N ILE A 455 12.72 9.00 -4.01
CA ILE A 455 14.04 8.49 -3.65
C ILE A 455 14.46 9.10 -2.32
N LYS A 456 15.06 8.26 -1.48
CA LYS A 456 15.71 8.64 -0.23
C LYS A 456 17.14 8.14 -0.25
N GLN A 457 18.08 9.03 0.04
CA GLN A 457 19.48 8.72 0.26
C GLN A 457 19.84 9.02 1.72
N ALA A 458 20.34 8.03 2.44
CA ALA A 458 20.48 8.13 3.90
C ALA A 458 21.62 9.04 4.39
N ALA A 459 22.63 9.30 3.55
CA ALA A 459 23.80 10.12 3.89
C ALA A 459 24.37 10.81 2.64
N ASP A 460 25.22 11.81 2.81
CA ASP A 460 25.92 12.46 1.68
C ASP A 460 26.88 11.47 1.01
N VAL A 461 26.97 11.55 -0.32
CA VAL A 461 27.91 10.78 -1.13
C VAL A 461 28.84 11.75 -1.84
N MET A 462 30.13 11.45 -1.84
CA MET A 462 31.15 12.26 -2.52
C MET A 462 31.76 11.45 -3.63
N CYS A 463 31.69 11.95 -4.86
CA CYS A 463 32.29 11.33 -6.04
C CYS A 463 33.23 12.29 -6.75
N ARG A 464 34.06 11.76 -7.63
CA ARG A 464 34.94 12.52 -8.51
C ARG A 464 35.12 11.78 -9.82
N VAL A 465 35.58 12.45 -10.85
CA VAL A 465 36.03 11.80 -12.09
C VAL A 465 37.15 10.80 -11.76
N GLN A 466 37.07 9.57 -12.27
CA GLN A 466 37.93 8.45 -11.88
C GLN A 466 39.39 8.64 -12.31
N ASP A 467 39.62 9.02 -13.58
CA ASP A 467 40.96 9.01 -14.18
C ASP A 467 41.65 10.39 -14.20
N GLU A 468 40.96 11.43 -14.68
CA GLU A 468 41.52 12.78 -14.90
C GLU A 468 40.76 13.85 -14.10
N PHE A 469 40.72 13.70 -12.77
CA PHE A 469 40.10 14.70 -11.90
C PHE A 469 40.94 15.98 -11.73
N ILE A 470 40.26 17.12 -11.61
CA ILE A 470 40.90 18.42 -11.50
C ILE A 470 41.45 18.63 -10.08
N THR A 471 42.66 19.18 -9.99
CA THR A 471 43.29 19.52 -8.70
C THR A 471 43.93 20.91 -8.72
N TRP A 472 43.92 21.57 -7.58
CA TRP A 472 44.61 22.84 -7.34
C TRP A 472 45.58 22.69 -6.17
N PRO A 473 46.73 23.39 -6.18
CA PRO A 473 47.64 23.39 -5.03
C PRO A 473 47.01 24.16 -3.86
N MET A 474 47.08 23.61 -2.65
CA MET A 474 46.71 24.35 -1.44
C MET A 474 47.61 25.59 -1.26
N PRO A 475 47.10 26.68 -0.68
CA PRO A 475 47.93 27.80 -0.27
C PRO A 475 49.05 27.35 0.68
N SER A 476 50.14 28.12 0.73
CA SER A 476 51.40 27.71 1.37
C SER A 476 51.31 27.34 2.85
N HIS A 477 50.26 27.76 3.56
CA HIS A 477 50.04 27.38 4.96
C HIS A 477 49.52 25.95 5.12
N GLN A 478 48.97 25.34 4.05
CA GLN A 478 48.49 23.95 4.00
C GLN A 478 47.53 23.59 5.16
N ASP A 479 46.71 24.55 5.56
CA ASP A 479 45.77 24.42 6.67
C ASP A 479 44.42 24.98 6.22
N ALA A 480 43.39 24.12 6.18
CA ALA A 480 42.06 24.49 5.76
C ALA A 480 41.47 25.61 6.64
N GLU A 481 41.70 25.57 7.95
CA GLU A 481 41.14 26.58 8.88
C GLU A 481 41.78 27.96 8.71
N GLN A 482 42.96 28.03 8.09
CA GLN A 482 43.66 29.29 7.82
C GLN A 482 43.33 29.87 6.45
N LEU A 483 42.49 29.22 5.64
CA LEU A 483 42.08 29.75 4.33
C LEU A 483 41.41 31.12 4.48
N THR A 484 41.91 32.09 3.73
CA THR A 484 41.29 33.40 3.60
C THR A 484 40.46 33.50 2.33
N THR A 485 39.54 34.45 2.28
CA THR A 485 38.76 34.75 1.07
C THR A 485 39.68 35.23 -0.06
N ALA A 486 40.77 35.93 0.27
CA ALA A 486 41.82 36.25 -0.69
C ALA A 486 42.54 35.02 -1.26
N ASP A 487 42.70 33.95 -0.50
CA ASP A 487 43.28 32.70 -1.01
C ASP A 487 42.32 32.00 -1.96
N VAL A 488 41.04 31.89 -1.60
CA VAL A 488 40.00 31.33 -2.47
C VAL A 488 39.88 32.12 -3.78
N ALA A 489 39.88 33.46 -3.71
CA ALA A 489 39.83 34.31 -4.90
C ALA A 489 41.02 34.09 -5.84
N ARG A 490 42.22 33.94 -5.28
CA ARG A 490 43.45 33.68 -6.04
C ARG A 490 43.47 32.29 -6.67
N LEU A 491 42.89 31.30 -5.99
CA LEU A 491 42.81 29.91 -6.46
C LEU A 491 41.91 29.79 -7.69
N PHE A 492 40.67 30.30 -7.62
CA PHE A 492 39.65 30.06 -8.63
C PHE A 492 39.52 31.17 -9.68
N TRP A 493 39.93 32.40 -9.37
CA TRP A 493 39.91 33.52 -10.32
C TRP A 493 41.27 34.22 -10.47
N PRO A 494 42.38 33.49 -10.74
CA PRO A 494 43.72 34.06 -10.80
C PRO A 494 43.89 35.14 -11.89
N ALA A 495 43.10 35.07 -12.97
CA ALA A 495 43.16 36.03 -14.07
C ALA A 495 42.50 37.39 -13.74
N PHE A 496 41.60 37.40 -12.76
CA PHE A 496 40.82 38.59 -12.35
C PHE A 496 41.37 39.18 -11.04
N TYR A 497 42.03 38.36 -10.22
CA TYR A 497 42.60 38.80 -8.95
C TYR A 497 43.92 39.59 -9.15
N PRO A 498 44.13 40.71 -8.42
CA PRO A 498 43.22 41.35 -7.47
C PRO A 498 42.30 42.42 -8.09
N ASP A 499 42.61 42.88 -9.30
CA ASP A 499 42.10 44.15 -9.85
C ASP A 499 40.60 44.12 -10.18
N GLU A 500 40.07 42.98 -10.59
CA GLU A 500 38.67 42.76 -10.97
C GLU A 500 37.90 41.95 -9.91
N THR A 501 38.45 41.87 -8.69
CA THR A 501 37.85 41.16 -7.56
C THR A 501 37.62 42.08 -6.36
N VAL A 502 36.48 41.94 -5.69
CA VAL A 502 36.21 42.58 -4.38
C VAL A 502 36.00 41.48 -3.35
N ILE A 503 36.81 41.52 -2.29
CA ILE A 503 36.80 40.51 -1.22
C ILE A 503 36.18 41.08 0.05
N ASP A 504 35.32 40.30 0.67
CA ASP A 504 34.78 40.51 2.01
C ASP A 504 35.10 39.28 2.87
N GLU A 505 36.12 39.43 3.72
CA GLU A 505 36.59 38.38 4.62
C GLU A 505 35.59 38.02 5.74
N GLU A 506 34.77 38.98 6.18
CA GLU A 506 33.82 38.77 7.26
C GLU A 506 32.66 37.87 6.79
N ASN A 507 32.14 38.16 5.60
CA ASN A 507 31.02 37.41 5.02
C ASN A 507 31.47 36.24 4.13
N LYS A 508 32.79 36.06 3.94
CA LYS A 508 33.39 35.06 3.05
C LYS A 508 32.86 35.17 1.62
N THR A 509 32.75 36.40 1.10
CA THR A 509 32.21 36.65 -0.24
C THR A 509 33.25 37.25 -1.17
N ILE A 510 33.15 36.87 -2.44
CA ILE A 510 34.03 37.28 -3.53
C ILE A 510 33.13 37.80 -4.65
N LYS A 511 33.30 39.07 -5.02
CA LYS A 511 32.68 39.61 -6.23
C LYS A 511 33.70 39.62 -7.35
N VAL A 512 33.37 39.03 -8.49
CA VAL A 512 34.26 38.94 -9.66
C VAL A 512 33.61 39.67 -10.82
N ASN A 513 34.32 40.61 -11.43
CA ASN A 513 33.87 41.32 -12.63
C ASN A 513 34.37 40.60 -13.88
N ILE A 514 33.52 39.74 -14.45
CA ILE A 514 33.82 39.00 -15.66
C ILE A 514 33.24 39.76 -16.85
N THR A 515 34.10 40.45 -17.60
CA THR A 515 33.70 41.15 -18.85
C THR A 515 32.54 42.16 -18.69
N GLY A 516 32.43 42.80 -17.51
CA GLY A 516 31.39 43.78 -17.20
C GLY A 516 30.15 43.20 -16.51
N GLN A 517 30.10 41.89 -16.29
CA GLN A 517 29.11 41.25 -15.42
C GLN A 517 29.75 40.94 -14.06
N VAL A 518 29.08 41.34 -12.98
CA VAL A 518 29.54 41.06 -11.62
C VAL A 518 28.83 39.82 -11.10
N GLU A 519 29.61 38.82 -10.75
CA GLU A 519 29.12 37.63 -10.05
C GLU A 519 29.54 37.70 -8.58
N THR A 520 28.66 37.31 -7.67
CA THR A 520 28.99 37.20 -6.24
C THR A 520 28.99 35.74 -5.84
N HIS A 521 30.13 35.28 -5.34
CA HIS A 521 30.38 33.94 -4.83
C HIS A 521 30.57 33.99 -3.31
N GLN A 522 30.09 32.98 -2.60
CA GLN A 522 30.31 32.77 -1.17
C GLN A 522 30.96 31.42 -0.95
N TRP A 523 31.92 31.36 -0.03
CA TRP A 523 32.61 30.10 0.28
C TRP A 523 32.44 29.69 1.74
N SER A 524 32.52 28.39 2.00
CA SER A 524 32.44 27.79 3.33
C SER A 524 33.30 26.53 3.41
N LEU A 525 33.62 26.10 4.64
CA LEU A 525 34.20 24.79 4.89
C LEU A 525 33.13 23.89 5.49
N ILE A 526 32.98 22.71 4.93
CA ILE A 526 32.12 21.65 5.42
C ILE A 526 32.96 20.40 5.70
N THR A 527 32.43 19.47 6.48
CA THR A 527 33.04 18.15 6.65
C THR A 527 32.50 17.24 5.54
N GLY A 528 33.38 16.73 4.69
CA GLY A 528 33.00 15.82 3.61
C GLY A 528 32.74 14.40 4.12
N PRO A 529 32.18 13.53 3.26
CA PRO A 529 31.92 12.13 3.60
C PRO A 529 33.15 11.35 4.09
N SER A 530 34.37 11.74 3.68
CA SER A 530 35.63 11.13 4.13
C SER A 530 36.17 11.68 5.46
N ASP A 531 35.36 12.43 6.21
CA ASP A 531 35.74 13.19 7.42
C ASP A 531 36.80 14.29 7.22
N GLU A 532 37.25 14.49 5.99
CA GLU A 532 38.19 15.55 5.60
C GLU A 532 37.45 16.84 5.24
N PRO A 533 38.08 18.02 5.40
CA PRO A 533 37.45 19.29 5.08
C PRO A 533 37.23 19.45 3.57
N VAL A 534 36.04 19.94 3.20
CA VAL A 534 35.68 20.30 1.83
C VAL A 534 35.44 21.80 1.77
N LEU A 535 36.10 22.46 0.82
CA LEU A 535 35.83 23.84 0.44
C LEU A 535 34.64 23.87 -0.51
N ARG A 536 33.56 24.50 -0.08
CA ARG A 536 32.34 24.68 -0.88
C ARG A 536 32.24 26.12 -1.36
N VAL A 537 32.10 26.33 -2.67
CA VAL A 537 31.94 27.65 -3.30
C VAL A 537 30.58 27.71 -4.00
N LYS A 538 29.79 28.74 -3.74
CA LYS A 538 28.45 28.89 -4.31
C LYS A 538 28.19 30.31 -4.79
N GLN A 539 27.61 30.46 -5.98
CA GLN A 539 27.12 31.75 -6.45
C GLN A 539 25.82 32.15 -5.71
N ILE A 540 25.77 33.36 -5.15
CA ILE A 540 24.67 33.80 -4.26
C ILE A 540 23.85 34.99 -4.75
N ASP A 541 24.33 35.75 -5.74
CA ASP A 541 23.64 36.95 -6.25
C ASP A 541 22.94 36.64 -7.58
N LEU A 542 22.00 35.69 -7.52
CA LEU A 542 21.18 35.30 -8.65
C LEU A 542 19.72 35.67 -8.41
N PRO A 543 18.93 35.97 -9.46
CA PRO A 543 17.51 36.19 -9.30
C PRO A 543 16.88 35.00 -8.56
N ALA A 544 15.90 35.28 -7.69
CA ALA A 544 15.28 34.25 -6.83
C ALA A 544 14.79 33.01 -7.60
N ALA A 545 14.40 33.18 -8.86
CA ALA A 545 14.02 32.13 -9.79
C ALA A 545 15.12 31.07 -10.06
N TYR A 546 16.40 31.45 -9.93
CA TYR A 546 17.56 30.60 -10.24
C TYR A 546 18.36 30.21 -9.00
N ALA A 547 18.12 30.83 -7.84
CA ALA A 547 18.89 30.59 -6.62
C ALA A 547 18.88 29.12 -6.17
N ASP A 548 17.80 28.40 -6.48
CA ASP A 548 17.65 26.98 -6.17
C ASP A 548 18.23 26.04 -7.23
N MET A 549 18.60 26.55 -8.42
CA MET A 549 19.16 25.78 -9.53
C MET A 549 20.70 25.78 -9.54
N VAL A 550 21.32 26.50 -8.60
CA VAL A 550 22.77 26.68 -8.54
C VAL A 550 23.38 25.61 -7.67
N SER A 551 24.09 24.70 -8.32
CA SER A 551 24.99 23.76 -7.65
C SER A 551 26.16 24.53 -7.02
N ALA A 552 26.67 24.00 -5.93
CA ALA A 552 27.94 24.47 -5.39
C ALA A 552 29.08 23.70 -6.05
N ASP A 553 30.22 24.36 -6.20
CA ASP A 553 31.47 23.72 -6.56
C ASP A 553 32.16 23.27 -5.27
N ASP A 554 32.46 21.97 -5.18
CA ASP A 554 33.01 21.35 -3.98
C ASP A 554 34.44 20.85 -4.23
N TYR A 555 35.33 21.14 -3.28
CA TYR A 555 36.75 20.80 -3.37
C TYR A 555 37.24 20.13 -2.09
N LEU A 556 37.51 18.83 -2.16
CA LEU A 556 38.10 18.07 -1.06
C LEU A 556 39.53 18.54 -0.80
N ILE A 557 39.83 18.95 0.43
CA ILE A 557 41.16 19.34 0.84
C ILE A 557 41.88 18.09 1.36
N GLN A 558 42.89 17.63 0.62
CA GLN A 558 43.67 16.46 1.00
C GLN A 558 45.17 16.79 0.93
N GLY A 559 45.78 16.95 2.11
CA GLY A 559 47.19 17.31 2.23
C GLY A 559 47.49 18.66 1.58
N ASP A 560 48.30 18.67 0.52
CA ASP A 560 48.73 19.88 -0.18
C ASP A 560 47.89 20.21 -1.42
N LYS A 561 46.72 19.58 -1.59
CA LYS A 561 45.86 19.73 -2.77
C LYS A 561 44.40 19.96 -2.41
N LEU A 562 43.70 20.68 -3.29
CA LEU A 562 42.26 20.68 -3.43
C LEU A 562 41.90 19.78 -4.62
N ILE A 563 40.94 18.88 -4.44
CA ILE A 563 40.46 17.94 -5.45
C ILE A 563 39.00 18.27 -5.75
N GLU A 564 38.64 18.51 -7.01
CA GLU A 564 37.23 18.69 -7.39
C GLU A 564 36.42 17.43 -7.10
N VAL A 565 35.30 17.60 -6.43
CA VAL A 565 34.39 16.52 -6.07
C VAL A 565 32.94 16.96 -6.28
N SER A 566 32.07 16.01 -6.58
CA SER A 566 30.63 16.16 -6.56
C SER A 566 30.10 15.66 -5.22
N ILE A 567 29.39 16.49 -4.46
CA ILE A 567 28.67 16.04 -3.26
C ILE A 567 27.18 15.89 -3.57
N TYR A 568 26.71 14.64 -3.55
CA TYR A 568 25.31 14.28 -3.62
C TYR A 568 24.77 14.24 -2.19
N GLU A 569 24.09 15.31 -1.79
CA GLU A 569 23.56 15.47 -0.44
C GLU A 569 22.50 14.39 -0.11
N ALA A 570 22.44 14.00 1.17
CA ALA A 570 21.40 13.16 1.71
C ALA A 570 20.02 13.75 1.38
N THR A 571 19.11 12.89 0.93
CA THR A 571 17.76 13.30 0.55
C THR A 571 16.74 12.48 1.31
N ASP A 572 15.66 13.14 1.74
CA ASP A 572 14.47 12.47 2.27
C ASP A 572 13.28 12.73 1.34
N TYR A 573 12.16 12.04 1.58
CA TYR A 573 10.96 12.14 0.74
C TYR A 573 10.32 13.54 0.69
N VAL A 574 10.71 14.42 1.60
CA VAL A 574 10.22 15.82 1.71
C VAL A 574 11.27 16.85 1.28
N SER A 575 12.39 16.39 0.70
CA SER A 575 13.48 17.26 0.22
C SER A 575 13.08 18.04 -1.05
N LYS A 576 14.02 18.81 -1.62
CA LYS A 576 13.81 19.57 -2.88
C LYS A 576 13.23 18.72 -4.01
N PHE A 577 13.58 17.44 -4.07
CA PHE A 577 13.09 16.48 -5.06
C PHE A 577 11.78 15.78 -4.67
N GLY A 578 11.34 15.90 -3.41
CA GLY A 578 10.08 15.32 -2.93
C GLY A 578 8.83 15.93 -3.58
N ASP A 579 8.92 17.21 -3.98
CA ASP A 579 7.85 17.93 -4.69
C ASP A 579 7.75 17.57 -6.18
N TYR A 580 8.72 16.83 -6.72
CA TYR A 580 8.72 16.46 -8.12
C TYR A 580 7.68 15.37 -8.38
N LEU A 581 7.10 15.41 -9.57
CA LEU A 581 6.39 14.28 -10.13
C LEU A 581 7.39 13.47 -10.94
N ASN A 582 7.99 12.45 -10.30
CA ASN A 582 8.81 11.45 -10.97
C ASN A 582 7.93 10.23 -11.25
N VAL A 583 7.77 9.88 -12.51
CA VAL A 583 6.97 8.73 -12.92
C VAL A 583 7.71 7.87 -13.93
N SER A 584 7.60 6.57 -13.74
CA SER A 584 8.01 5.54 -14.69
C SER A 584 6.78 4.79 -15.20
N PHE A 585 6.85 4.21 -16.39
CA PHE A 585 5.72 3.54 -17.04
C PHE A 585 6.21 2.62 -18.17
N ASP A 586 5.41 1.63 -18.57
CA ASP A 586 5.74 0.82 -19.76
C ASP A 586 5.61 1.67 -21.03
N GLY A 587 6.74 2.19 -21.51
CA GLY A 587 6.79 3.02 -22.70
C GLY A 587 6.51 2.28 -24.01
N ASN A 588 6.60 0.94 -24.01
CA ASN A 588 6.32 0.11 -25.18
C ASN A 588 4.84 -0.22 -25.31
N GLU A 589 4.08 -0.15 -24.22
CA GLU A 589 2.63 -0.38 -24.22
C GLU A 589 1.96 0.54 -25.27
N ASP A 590 1.42 -0.08 -26.32
CA ASP A 590 0.86 0.57 -27.50
C ASP A 590 1.78 1.57 -28.24
N ASN A 591 3.09 1.61 -27.99
CA ASN A 591 4.03 2.67 -28.40
C ASN A 591 3.83 4.01 -27.64
N PHE A 592 3.55 3.97 -26.34
CA PHE A 592 3.30 5.15 -25.53
C PHE A 592 4.45 6.18 -25.58
N ASN A 593 5.72 5.75 -25.51
CA ASN A 593 6.88 6.65 -25.57
C ASN A 593 6.84 7.58 -26.80
N GLN A 594 6.58 7.00 -27.97
CA GLN A 594 6.52 7.74 -29.22
C GLN A 594 5.32 8.72 -29.24
N ARG A 595 4.18 8.32 -28.67
CA ARG A 595 3.00 9.19 -28.57
C ARG A 595 3.23 10.35 -27.61
N PHE A 596 3.83 10.08 -26.45
CA PHE A 596 4.10 11.10 -25.44
C PHE A 596 5.09 12.13 -25.98
N GLN A 597 6.15 11.67 -26.64
CA GLN A 597 7.08 12.55 -27.33
C GLN A 597 6.40 13.42 -28.40
N GLN A 598 5.57 12.82 -29.26
CA GLN A 598 4.85 13.55 -30.32
C GLN A 598 3.86 14.57 -29.74
N HIS A 599 3.22 14.24 -28.61
CA HIS A 599 2.34 15.13 -27.88
C HIS A 599 3.08 16.38 -27.40
N LEU A 600 4.23 16.23 -26.74
CA LEU A 600 5.04 17.35 -26.29
C LEU A 600 5.56 18.20 -27.47
N GLU A 601 6.04 17.55 -28.54
CA GLU A 601 6.45 18.26 -29.76
C GLU A 601 5.30 19.06 -30.38
N ALA A 602 4.10 18.48 -30.46
CA ALA A 602 2.94 19.13 -31.03
C ALA A 602 2.52 20.37 -30.24
N ILE A 603 2.61 20.30 -28.90
CA ILE A 603 2.36 21.46 -28.03
C ILE A 603 3.40 22.56 -28.31
N VAL A 604 4.69 22.23 -28.34
CA VAL A 604 5.76 23.21 -28.59
C VAL A 604 5.62 23.84 -29.99
N LYS A 605 5.39 23.03 -31.03
CA LYS A 605 5.21 23.50 -32.42
C LYS A 605 3.93 24.30 -32.60
N GLY A 606 2.83 23.89 -31.99
CA GLY A 606 1.53 24.57 -32.07
C GLY A 606 1.47 25.93 -31.38
N GLN A 607 2.52 26.30 -30.63
CA GLN A 607 2.68 27.60 -29.98
C GLN A 607 3.59 28.56 -30.76
N GLN A 608 4.21 28.12 -31.87
CA GLN A 608 4.99 28.98 -32.76
C GLN A 608 4.05 29.84 -33.63
N PRO A 609 4.35 31.14 -33.81
CA PRO A 609 3.46 32.11 -34.48
C PRO A 609 3.25 31.85 -35.98
#